data_AF-A0A7C1HJQ9-F1
#
_entry.id   AF-A0A7C1HJQ9-F1
#
_cell.length_a   1.000
_cell.length_b   1.000
_cell.length_c   1.000
_cell.angle_alpha   90.00
_cell.angle_beta   90.00
_cell.angle_gamma   90.00
#
_symmetry.space_group_name_H-M   'P 1'
#
loop_
_entity.id
_entity.type
_entity.pdbx_description
1 polymer ?
#
loop_
_entity_poly.entity_id
_entity_poly.type
_entity_poly.pdbx_seq_one_letter_code
_entity_poly.pdbx_strand_id
1 'polypeptide(L)'
;MRCPYCGQDSDRVTDTRPSRGGELVRRRRECLECGRHFTTYEKVEEPELKVKKRDGRRERFDRAKIMAGLEKACEKRPVSHDQLEAVVARVETELRNRLGDEVESSEIGELLMRELAELDDVAYVRFASVYHQFADTAQFTEALRRLREERRRRARRKKPEEGETLF
;
A
#
# COMPACT_ATOMS: atom_id res chain seq x y z
N MET A 1 -30.73 -14.13 3.85
CA MET A 1 -29.72 -14.92 3.10
C MET A 1 -30.41 -16.18 2.63
N ARG A 2 -30.27 -16.54 1.36
CA ARG A 2 -30.98 -17.69 0.81
C ARG A 2 -30.53 -19.00 1.48
N CYS A 3 -31.47 -19.74 2.07
CA CYS A 3 -31.19 -21.00 2.73
C CYS A 3 -30.67 -22.03 1.71
N PRO A 4 -29.51 -22.67 1.94
CA PRO A 4 -28.94 -23.64 1.00
C PRO A 4 -29.73 -24.96 0.93
N TYR A 5 -30.68 -25.19 1.84
CA TYR A 5 -31.43 -26.45 1.93
C TYR A 5 -32.82 -26.37 1.31
N CYS A 6 -33.57 -25.30 1.57
CA CYS A 6 -34.94 -25.13 1.08
C CYS A 6 -35.11 -23.94 0.12
N GLY A 7 -34.06 -23.11 -0.06
CA GLY A 7 -34.06 -22.01 -1.03
C GLY A 7 -34.84 -20.76 -0.62
N GLN A 8 -35.37 -20.70 0.60
CA GLN A 8 -36.11 -19.56 1.15
C GLN A 8 -35.19 -18.51 1.77
N ASP A 9 -35.61 -17.24 1.80
CA ASP A 9 -34.78 -16.12 2.26
C ASP A 9 -34.98 -15.74 3.74
N SER A 10 -35.83 -16.50 4.45
CA SER A 10 -36.16 -16.29 5.86
C SER A 10 -35.18 -17.02 6.78
N ASP A 11 -34.26 -16.28 7.39
CA ASP A 11 -33.26 -16.79 8.33
C ASP A 11 -33.01 -15.84 9.51
N ARG A 12 -32.48 -16.37 10.61
CA ARG A 12 -32.05 -15.62 11.79
C ARG A 12 -30.59 -15.93 12.12
N VAL A 13 -29.81 -14.91 12.46
CA VAL A 13 -28.44 -15.08 12.98
C VAL A 13 -28.49 -15.55 14.44
N THR A 14 -27.86 -16.68 14.74
CA THR A 14 -27.83 -17.30 16.08
C THR A 14 -26.51 -17.08 16.80
N ASP A 15 -25.39 -17.00 16.08
CA ASP A 15 -24.05 -16.81 16.65
C ASP A 15 -23.19 -16.00 15.69
N THR A 16 -22.44 -15.02 16.21
CA THR A 16 -21.50 -14.21 15.42
C THR A 16 -20.14 -14.24 16.09
N ARG A 17 -19.11 -14.65 15.34
CA ARG A 17 -17.74 -14.70 15.82
C ARG A 17 -16.79 -14.02 14.84
N PRO A 18 -15.92 -13.09 15.28
CA PRO A 18 -14.80 -12.64 14.47
C PRO A 18 -13.80 -13.79 14.30
N SER A 19 -13.15 -13.88 13.15
CA SER A 19 -12.11 -14.85 12.82
C SER A 19 -10.98 -14.14 12.07
N ARG A 20 -9.77 -14.70 12.11
CA ARG A 20 -8.55 -14.10 11.50
C ARG A 20 -8.36 -12.63 11.89
N GLY A 21 -8.22 -12.34 13.19
CA GLY A 21 -7.85 -10.99 13.64
C GLY A 21 -8.85 -9.86 13.33
N GLY A 22 -10.06 -10.18 12.85
CA GLY A 22 -11.10 -9.19 12.53
C GLY A 22 -11.43 -9.06 11.03
N GLU A 23 -10.68 -9.71 10.14
CA GLU A 23 -10.89 -9.63 8.68
C GLU A 23 -12.10 -10.40 8.17
N LEU A 24 -12.55 -11.39 8.95
CA LEU A 24 -13.65 -12.28 8.60
C LEU A 24 -14.64 -12.39 9.75
N VAL A 25 -15.92 -12.25 9.44
CA VAL A 25 -17.01 -12.46 10.39
C VAL A 25 -17.74 -13.74 10.03
N ARG A 26 -17.69 -14.73 10.91
CA ARG A 26 -18.46 -15.96 10.77
C ARG A 26 -19.81 -15.78 11.46
N ARG A 27 -20.89 -15.99 10.73
CA ARG A 27 -22.26 -15.98 11.27
C ARG A 27 -22.91 -17.34 11.11
N ARG A 28 -23.38 -17.92 12.21
CA ARG A 28 -24.26 -19.08 12.20
C ARG A 28 -25.70 -18.58 12.07
N ARG A 29 -26.43 -19.14 11.12
CA ARG A 29 -27.81 -18.79 10.79
C ARG A 29 -28.69 -20.03 10.91
N GLU A 30 -29.94 -19.80 11.29
CA GLU A 30 -31.01 -20.80 11.31
C GLU A 30 -32.10 -20.37 10.33
N CYS A 31 -32.53 -21.27 9.45
CA CYS A 31 -33.64 -21.00 8.54
C CYS A 31 -34.98 -21.13 9.30
N LEU A 32 -35.82 -20.11 9.19
CA LEU A 32 -37.12 -20.07 9.88
C LEU A 32 -38.16 -21.00 9.26
N GLU A 33 -37.95 -21.45 8.02
CA GLU A 33 -38.88 -22.34 7.29
C GLU A 33 -38.59 -23.83 7.52
N CYS A 34 -37.31 -24.21 7.60
CA CYS A 34 -36.91 -25.63 7.71
C CYS A 34 -36.14 -25.98 8.99
N GLY A 35 -35.87 -25.00 9.87
CA GLY A 35 -35.14 -25.17 11.13
C GLY A 35 -33.66 -25.56 10.99
N ARG A 36 -33.15 -25.63 9.76
CA ARG A 36 -31.76 -26.05 9.50
C ARG A 36 -30.79 -24.91 9.73
N HIS A 37 -29.63 -25.27 10.27
CA HIS A 37 -28.55 -24.33 10.52
C HIS A 37 -27.54 -24.32 9.35
N PHE A 38 -27.02 -23.14 9.02
CA PHE A 38 -25.95 -22.95 8.06
C PHE A 38 -25.00 -21.84 8.53
N THR A 39 -23.80 -21.77 7.94
CA THR A 39 -22.79 -20.77 8.30
C THR A 39 -22.49 -19.89 7.09
N THR A 40 -22.49 -18.58 7.29
CA THR A 40 -22.03 -17.60 6.30
C THR A 40 -20.75 -16.95 6.77
N TYR A 41 -19.86 -16.66 5.83
CA TYR A 41 -18.64 -15.91 6.07
C TYR A 41 -18.79 -14.57 5.38
N GLU A 42 -18.72 -13.49 6.16
CA GLU A 42 -18.66 -12.14 5.66
C GLU A 42 -17.19 -11.71 5.67
N LYS A 43 -16.71 -11.23 4.53
CA LYS A 43 -15.36 -10.70 4.36
C LYS A 43 -15.50 -9.29 3.77
N VAL A 44 -14.65 -8.37 4.20
CA VAL A 44 -14.53 -7.08 3.52
C VAL A 44 -14.02 -7.36 2.10
N GLU A 45 -14.82 -6.99 1.11
CA GLU A 45 -14.39 -6.99 -0.28
C GLU A 45 -13.52 -5.76 -0.49
N GLU A 46 -12.21 -5.97 -0.69
CA GLU A 46 -11.30 -4.89 -1.03
C GLU A 46 -11.49 -4.57 -2.52
N PRO A 47 -11.83 -3.32 -2.89
CA PRO A 47 -11.97 -2.96 -4.29
C PRO A 47 -10.66 -3.18 -5.05
N GLU A 48 -10.77 -3.67 -6.29
CA GLU A 48 -9.59 -3.93 -7.13
C GLU A 48 -8.92 -2.60 -7.53
N LEU A 49 -7.71 -2.36 -7.02
CA LEU A 49 -6.91 -1.21 -7.42
C LEU A 49 -6.35 -1.40 -8.84
N LYS A 50 -6.66 -0.45 -9.74
CA LYS A 50 -6.16 -0.41 -11.13
C LYS A 50 -5.07 0.63 -11.26
N VAL A 51 -4.06 0.31 -12.06
CA VAL A 51 -2.93 1.20 -12.37
C VAL A 51 -3.03 1.66 -13.82
N LYS A 52 -3.13 2.97 -14.01
CA LYS A 52 -3.04 3.63 -15.31
C LYS A 52 -1.57 3.91 -15.64
N LYS A 53 -1.05 3.24 -16.65
CA LYS A 53 0.33 3.37 -17.14
C LYS A 53 0.51 4.65 -17.95
N ARG A 54 1.76 5.10 -18.11
CA ARG A 54 2.10 6.31 -18.89
C ARG A 54 1.64 6.26 -20.35
N ASP A 55 1.54 5.05 -20.92
CA ASP A 55 1.05 4.81 -22.28
C ASP A 55 -0.48 4.68 -22.36
N GLY A 56 -1.20 4.94 -21.25
CA GLY A 56 -2.65 4.88 -21.15
C GLY A 56 -3.21 3.48 -20.91
N ARG A 57 -2.37 2.43 -20.89
CA ARG A 57 -2.84 1.07 -20.55
C ARG A 57 -3.27 0.99 -19.09
N ARG A 58 -4.29 0.18 -18.82
CA ARG A 58 -4.76 -0.13 -17.46
C ARG A 58 -4.40 -1.56 -17.11
N GLU A 59 -3.73 -1.74 -15.99
CA GLU A 59 -3.42 -3.06 -15.43
C GLU A 59 -3.90 -3.14 -13.98
N ARG A 60 -4.06 -4.36 -13.45
CA ARG A 60 -4.29 -4.55 -12.02
C ARG A 60 -3.03 -4.15 -11.25
N PHE A 61 -3.21 -3.54 -10.08
CA PHE A 61 -2.11 -3.35 -9.15
C PHE A 61 -1.51 -4.71 -8.79
N ASP A 62 -0.20 -4.80 -8.92
CA ASP A 62 0.54 -6.04 -8.69
C ASP A 62 1.67 -5.75 -7.70
N ARG A 63 1.47 -6.22 -6.47
CA ARG A 63 2.41 -6.06 -5.37
C ARG A 63 3.77 -6.70 -5.69
N ALA A 64 3.78 -7.84 -6.37
CA ALA A 64 5.01 -8.55 -6.70
C ALA A 64 5.88 -7.76 -7.69
N LYS A 65 5.25 -7.07 -8.65
CA LYS A 65 5.98 -6.16 -9.57
C LYS A 65 6.67 -5.03 -8.82
N ILE A 66 6.02 -4.45 -7.82
CA ILE A 66 6.61 -3.37 -7.01
C ILE A 66 7.78 -3.91 -6.19
N MET A 67 7.58 -5.06 -5.52
CA MET A 67 8.64 -5.70 -4.74
C MET A 67 9.89 -5.97 -5.58
N ALA A 68 9.73 -6.61 -6.74
CA ALA A 68 10.85 -6.89 -7.64
C ALA A 68 11.59 -5.60 -8.09
N GLY A 69 10.86 -4.51 -8.30
CA GLY A 69 11.46 -3.20 -8.60
C GLY A 69 12.29 -2.63 -7.44
N LEU A 70 11.80 -2.76 -6.21
CA LEU A 70 12.50 -2.33 -5.01
C LEU A 70 13.72 -3.19 -4.71
N GLU A 71 13.62 -4.51 -4.80
CA GLU A 71 14.73 -5.43 -4.60
C GLU A 71 15.89 -5.13 -5.55
N LYS A 72 15.57 -4.86 -6.82
CA LYS A 72 16.57 -4.47 -7.82
C LYS A 72 17.24 -3.13 -7.48
N ALA A 73 16.49 -2.15 -6.97
CA ALA A 73 17.05 -0.88 -6.54
C ALA A 73 17.95 -1.02 -5.30
N CYS A 74 17.56 -1.88 -4.36
CA CYS A 74 18.23 -2.12 -3.09
C CYS A 74 19.32 -3.20 -3.14
N GLU A 75 19.67 -3.72 -4.31
CA GLU A 75 20.67 -4.78 -4.45
C GLU A 75 22.02 -4.38 -3.80
N LYS A 76 22.55 -5.20 -2.89
CA LYS A 76 23.80 -4.95 -2.14
C LYS A 76 23.75 -3.67 -1.28
N ARG A 77 22.55 -3.25 -0.84
CA ARG A 77 22.35 -2.18 0.15
C ARG A 77 22.04 -2.79 1.52
N PRO A 78 22.30 -2.06 2.63
CA PRO A 78 21.94 -2.49 3.98
C PRO A 78 20.43 -2.29 4.22
N VAL A 79 19.60 -2.90 3.36
CA VAL A 79 18.14 -2.84 3.41
C VAL A 79 17.63 -4.27 3.50
N SER A 80 16.91 -4.59 4.58
CA SER A 80 16.33 -5.92 4.77
C SER A 80 15.07 -6.12 3.92
N HIS A 81 14.74 -7.37 3.64
CA HIS A 81 13.50 -7.73 2.97
C HIS A 81 12.26 -7.24 3.75
N ASP A 82 12.28 -7.35 5.08
CA ASP A 82 11.20 -6.86 5.95
C ASP A 82 10.99 -5.34 5.82
N GLN A 83 12.06 -4.57 5.64
CA GLN A 83 11.96 -3.14 5.39
C GLN A 83 11.27 -2.85 4.05
N LEU A 84 11.57 -3.63 3.01
CA LEU A 84 10.91 -3.52 1.71
C LEU A 84 9.43 -3.89 1.80
N GLU A 85 9.09 -4.99 2.47
CA GLU A 85 7.71 -5.39 2.73
C GLU A 85 6.92 -4.29 3.45
N ALA A 86 7.54 -3.67 4.47
CA ALA A 86 6.93 -2.56 5.18
C ALA A 86 6.72 -1.32 4.28
N VAL A 87 7.66 -1.01 3.37
CA VAL A 87 7.51 0.05 2.37
C VAL A 87 6.32 -0.25 1.45
N VAL A 88 6.26 -1.46 0.88
CA VAL A 88 5.19 -1.87 -0.03
C VAL A 88 3.83 -1.81 0.67
N ALA A 89 3.73 -2.29 1.91
CA ALA A 89 2.49 -2.24 2.69
C ALA A 89 2.02 -0.80 2.96
N ARG A 90 2.94 0.13 3.27
CA ARG A 90 2.61 1.55 3.45
C ARG A 90 2.09 2.17 2.15
N VAL A 91 2.78 1.93 1.03
CA VAL A 91 2.38 2.45 -0.29
C VAL A 91 1.03 1.90 -0.68
N GLU A 92 0.80 0.59 -0.53
CA GLU A 92 -0.48 -0.04 -0.83
C GLU A 92 -1.62 0.53 0.03
N THR A 93 -1.38 0.73 1.33
CA THR A 93 -2.36 1.35 2.23
C THR A 93 -2.66 2.79 1.82
N GLU A 94 -1.65 3.57 1.48
CA GLU A 94 -1.84 4.96 1.04
C GLU A 94 -2.64 5.02 -0.27
N LEU A 95 -2.35 4.14 -1.23
CA LEU A 95 -3.07 4.08 -2.50
C LEU A 95 -4.55 3.70 -2.30
N ARG A 96 -4.83 2.71 -1.45
CA ARG A 96 -6.21 2.27 -1.15
C ARG A 96 -7.03 3.30 -0.38
N ASN A 97 -6.38 4.13 0.43
CA ASN A 97 -7.05 5.20 1.17
C ASN A 97 -7.42 6.40 0.28
N ARG A 98 -6.98 6.43 -0.99
CA ARG A 98 -7.36 7.48 -1.93
C ARG A 98 -8.76 7.21 -2.50
N LEU A 99 -9.44 8.30 -2.82
CA LEU A 99 -10.76 8.24 -3.47
C LEU A 99 -10.59 7.75 -4.91
N GLY A 100 -10.93 6.49 -5.16
CA GLY A 100 -11.03 5.91 -6.50
C GLY A 100 -10.30 4.59 -6.66
N ASP A 101 -10.78 3.78 -7.61
CA ASP A 101 -10.22 2.45 -7.91
C ASP A 101 -9.09 2.52 -8.95
N GLU A 102 -8.65 3.71 -9.36
CA GLU A 102 -7.64 3.92 -10.40
C GLU A 102 -6.56 4.90 -9.92
N VAL A 103 -5.29 4.48 -10.01
CA VAL A 103 -4.10 5.26 -9.65
C VAL A 103 -3.14 5.37 -10.81
N GLU A 104 -2.44 6.49 -10.94
CA GLU A 104 -1.45 6.64 -12.00
C GLU A 104 -0.12 5.95 -11.64
N SER A 105 0.52 5.31 -12.60
CA SER A 105 1.83 4.67 -12.39
C SER A 105 2.93 5.65 -11.96
N SER A 106 2.80 6.92 -12.34
CA SER A 106 3.66 8.02 -11.90
C SER A 106 3.56 8.21 -10.39
N GLU A 107 2.33 8.27 -9.88
CA GLU A 107 2.01 8.47 -8.48
C GLU A 107 2.55 7.34 -7.60
N ILE A 108 2.46 6.08 -8.05
CA ILE A 108 3.09 4.93 -7.37
C ILE A 108 4.60 5.11 -7.31
N GLY A 109 5.23 5.51 -8.42
CA GLY A 109 6.67 5.75 -8.49
C GLY A 109 7.13 6.85 -7.53
N GLU A 110 6.37 7.94 -7.41
CA GLU A 110 6.64 9.04 -6.50
C GLU A 110 6.55 8.62 -5.02
N LEU A 111 5.58 7.79 -4.66
CA LEU A 111 5.48 7.23 -3.31
C LEU A 111 6.67 6.32 -2.98
N LEU A 112 7.03 5.42 -3.90
CA LEU A 112 8.20 4.55 -3.71
C LEU A 112 9.49 5.35 -3.59
N MET A 113 9.65 6.40 -4.40
CA MET A 113 10.78 7.32 -4.31
C MET A 113 10.84 8.03 -2.95
N ARG A 114 9.70 8.47 -2.42
CA ARG A 114 9.64 9.12 -1.10
C ARG A 114 10.06 8.16 0.02
N GLU A 115 9.60 6.92 -0.02
CA GLU A 115 9.95 5.89 0.95
C GLU A 115 11.44 5.50 0.85
N LEU A 116 11.96 5.32 -0.37
CA LEU A 116 13.37 5.01 -0.60
C LEU A 116 14.30 6.15 -0.19
N ALA A 117 13.87 7.41 -0.37
CA ALA A 117 14.64 8.58 0.05
C ALA A 117 14.85 8.64 1.57
N GLU A 118 14.00 8.01 2.37
CA GLU A 118 14.19 7.88 3.82
C GLU A 118 15.03 6.64 4.16
N LEU A 119 14.92 5.57 3.35
CA LEU A 119 15.56 4.28 3.57
C LEU A 119 17.05 4.24 3.18
N ASP A 120 17.39 4.59 1.93
CA ASP A 120 18.76 4.55 1.41
C ASP A 120 18.92 5.45 0.18
N ASP A 121 19.88 6.37 0.23
CA ASP A 121 20.12 7.33 -0.85
C ASP A 121 20.54 6.66 -2.16
N VAL A 122 21.31 5.56 -2.10
CA VAL A 122 21.80 4.89 -3.30
C VAL A 122 20.68 4.09 -3.97
N ALA A 123 19.83 3.43 -3.19
CA ALA A 123 18.64 2.75 -3.67
C ALA A 123 17.66 3.74 -4.32
N TYR A 124 17.41 4.88 -3.68
CA TYR A 124 16.62 5.98 -4.25
C TYR A 124 17.15 6.38 -5.64
N VAL A 125 18.45 6.62 -5.73
CA VAL A 125 19.12 7.04 -6.97
C VAL A 125 18.95 6.01 -8.08
N ARG A 126 19.17 4.72 -7.78
CA ARG A 126 19.02 3.63 -8.75
C ARG A 126 17.58 3.51 -9.24
N PHE A 127 16.62 3.60 -8.32
CA PHE A 127 15.21 3.56 -8.67
C PHE A 127 14.83 4.76 -9.55
N ALA A 128 15.26 5.97 -9.18
CA ALA A 128 15.04 7.20 -9.91
C ALA A 128 15.62 7.14 -11.33
N SER A 129 16.78 6.51 -11.52
CA SER A 129 17.38 6.32 -12.86
C SER A 129 16.46 5.55 -13.82
N VAL A 130 15.76 4.53 -13.33
CA VAL A 130 14.81 3.76 -14.14
C VAL A 130 13.50 4.53 -14.34
N TYR A 131 13.01 5.20 -13.28
CA TYR A 131 11.72 5.88 -13.28
C TYR A 131 11.70 7.17 -14.14
N HIS A 132 12.74 8.00 -14.03
CA HIS A 132 12.83 9.26 -14.77
C HIS A 132 13.46 9.13 -16.15
N GLN A 133 14.07 7.98 -16.46
CA GLN A 133 14.76 7.75 -17.74
C GLN A 133 15.67 8.93 -18.12
N PHE A 134 16.52 9.37 -17.19
CA PHE A 134 17.34 10.57 -17.38
C PHE A 134 18.10 10.49 -18.70
N ALA A 135 17.92 11.50 -19.55
CA ALA A 135 18.55 11.55 -20.87
C ALA A 135 20.05 11.88 -20.78
N ASP A 136 20.45 12.60 -19.72
CA ASP A 136 21.81 13.06 -19.51
C ASP A 136 22.22 13.07 -18.03
N THR A 137 23.54 13.16 -17.79
CA THR A 137 24.14 13.15 -16.45
C THR A 137 23.89 14.46 -15.67
N ALA A 138 23.55 15.56 -16.35
CA ALA A 138 23.27 16.84 -15.72
C ALA A 138 21.91 16.82 -15.01
N GLN A 139 20.87 16.27 -15.65
CA GLN A 139 19.55 16.06 -15.07
C GLN A 139 19.61 15.18 -13.82
N PHE A 140 20.44 14.14 -13.86
CA PHE A 140 20.67 13.27 -12.73
C PHE A 140 21.34 14.00 -11.55
N THR A 141 22.35 14.81 -11.84
CA THR A 141 23.07 15.58 -10.81
C THR A 141 22.17 16.62 -10.15
N GLU A 142 21.29 17.26 -10.93
CA GLU A 142 20.29 18.21 -10.42
C GLU A 142 19.26 17.50 -9.52
N ALA A 143 18.76 16.33 -9.91
CA ALA A 143 17.85 15.54 -9.07
C ALA A 143 18.50 15.15 -7.73
N LEU A 144 19.76 14.71 -7.76
CA LEU A 144 20.56 14.42 -6.56
C LEU A 144 20.73 15.65 -5.66
N ARG A 145 20.95 16.82 -6.25
CA ARG A 145 21.08 18.08 -5.51
C ARG A 145 19.77 18.41 -4.80
N ARG A 146 18.63 18.35 -5.50
CA ARG A 146 17.30 18.60 -4.94
C ARG A 146 16.99 17.66 -3.77
N LEU A 147 17.27 16.38 -3.91
CA LEU A 147 17.11 15.38 -2.84
C LEU A 147 17.87 15.78 -1.57
N ARG A 148 19.14 16.18 -1.71
CA ARG A 148 19.97 16.63 -0.58
C ARG A 148 19.41 17.89 0.07
N GLU A 149 18.92 18.84 -0.71
CA GLU A 149 18.31 20.07 -0.20
C GLU A 149 16.99 19.78 0.54
N GLU A 150 16.14 18.91 0.02
CA GLU A 150 14.89 18.50 0.67
C GLU A 150 15.14 17.78 2.00
N ARG A 151 16.10 16.84 2.04
CA ARG A 151 16.53 16.19 3.30
C ARG A 151 16.99 17.21 4.33
N ARG A 152 17.81 18.19 3.93
CA ARG A 152 18.25 19.29 4.82
C ARG A 152 17.09 20.12 5.34
N ARG A 153 16.09 20.43 4.49
CA ARG A 153 14.89 21.17 4.90
C ARG A 153 14.04 20.38 5.89
N ARG A 154 13.84 19.08 5.66
CA ARG A 154 13.10 18.18 6.56
C ARG A 154 13.81 18.03 7.92
N ALA A 155 15.13 17.86 7.91
CA ALA A 155 15.93 17.79 9.14
C ALA A 155 15.85 19.08 9.96
N ARG A 156 15.83 20.26 9.31
CA ARG A 156 15.64 21.55 9.98
C ARG A 156 14.25 21.71 10.59
N ARG A 157 13.19 21.24 9.92
CA ARG A 157 11.82 21.28 10.44
C ARG A 157 11.57 20.34 11.63
N LYS A 158 12.36 19.27 11.77
CA LYS A 158 12.24 18.30 12.88
C LYS A 158 12.95 18.72 14.17
N LYS A 159 13.74 19.79 14.20
CA LYS A 159 14.25 20.36 15.46
C LYS A 159 13.15 21.20 16.11
N PRO A 160 12.58 20.79 17.26
CA PRO A 160 11.78 21.70 18.07
C PRO A 160 12.70 22.80 18.61
N GLU A 161 12.14 23.98 18.87
CA GLU A 161 12.75 25.01 19.69
C GLU A 161 12.83 24.51 21.15
N GLU A 162 13.81 23.65 21.44
CA GLU A 162 14.23 23.39 22.82
C GLU A 162 15.03 24.62 23.28
N GLY A 163 14.34 25.62 23.83
CA GLY A 163 15.00 26.87 24.15
C GLY A 163 14.22 27.96 24.88
N GLU A 164 13.13 27.68 25.59
CA GLU A 164 12.61 28.60 26.62
C GLU A 164 12.15 27.82 27.87
N THR A 165 13.12 27.32 28.65
CA THR A 165 12.91 27.19 30.10
C THR A 165 13.05 28.58 30.71
N LEU A 166 11.93 29.28 30.88
CA LEU A 166 11.85 30.45 31.75
C LEU A 166 11.49 29.98 33.17
N PHE A 167 12.26 30.50 34.11
CA PHE A 167 12.12 30.42 35.57
C PHE A 167 10.73 30.81 36.07
#